data_AF-A0A7J6KM61-F1
#
_entry.id   AF-A0A7J6KM61-F1
#
_cell.length_a   1.000
_cell.length_b   1.000
_cell.length_c   1.000
_cell.angle_alpha   90.00
_cell.angle_beta   90.00
_cell.angle_gamma   90.00
#
_symmetry.space_group_name_H-M   'P 1'
#
loop_
_entity.id
_entity.type
_entity.pdbx_description
1 polymer ?
#
loop_
_entity_poly.entity_id
_entity_poly.type
_entity_poly.pdbx_seq_one_letter_code
_entity_poly.pdbx_strand_id
1 'polypeptide(L)'
;ERFEPEQSSHDLVMGGDASLGGRQQAPHSALFDFICQPMKQLACWQLVAGCLWMAACAYVNCISQIYSDKFHNEYYHGRTPELIPDLGFYLLPRIEIPHLADYWNVFMVVGTMVPVVLFHPKRRKVILRFLAIQGSVFLLRSATIIATLLPQPDPLCVNVSSPDENVFIEAVKIVLGARITCGDLLFSGHTANLTLMALIWSEYGYGFLAVDATTRGYSALGGRNRGQIGGRHRGGPVLHFVFRRLLPLLWWAAAISGYFVIVATRFHYTVDVLVAIIIVTKQWGLYHMYIRTPRIMRRLGFLRWYEQKQDLASASAK
;
A
#
# COMPACT_ATOMS: atom_id res chain seq x y z
N GLU A 1 -71.89 -39.91 16.17
CA GLU A 1 -71.50 -40.95 15.20
C GLU A 1 -71.56 -40.40 13.78
N ARG A 2 -70.98 -41.10 12.80
CA ARG A 2 -71.41 -41.19 11.39
C ARG A 2 -71.59 -39.87 10.60
N PHE A 3 -70.65 -39.57 9.69
CA PHE A 3 -70.90 -39.52 8.24
C PHE A 3 -69.58 -39.58 7.44
N GLU A 4 -69.58 -40.32 6.33
CA GLU A 4 -68.55 -40.49 5.27
C GLU A 4 -69.17 -40.03 3.91
N PRO A 5 -68.58 -40.20 2.70
CA PRO A 5 -67.22 -40.58 2.25
C PRO A 5 -66.50 -39.35 1.63
N GLU A 6 -65.93 -39.20 0.41
CA GLU A 6 -65.69 -39.99 -0.83
C GLU A 6 -64.54 -39.24 -1.58
N GLN A 7 -63.42 -39.80 -2.04
CA GLN A 7 -63.08 -40.85 -3.03
C GLN A 7 -63.10 -40.38 -4.51
N SER A 8 -62.20 -40.97 -5.34
CA SER A 8 -61.77 -40.61 -6.71
C SER A 8 -60.67 -39.53 -6.78
N SER A 9 -59.43 -39.72 -7.27
CA SER A 9 -58.76 -40.67 -8.19
C SER A 9 -58.69 -40.22 -9.66
N HIS A 10 -57.46 -40.35 -10.23
CA HIS A 10 -57.03 -40.01 -11.60
C HIS A 10 -57.02 -38.48 -11.91
N ASP A 11 -56.06 -37.92 -12.66
CA ASP A 11 -55.49 -38.50 -13.88
C ASP A 11 -54.01 -38.14 -14.24
N LEU A 12 -53.48 -38.97 -15.14
CA LEU A 12 -52.38 -38.83 -16.13
C LEU A 12 -51.10 -37.98 -15.91
N VAL A 13 -49.98 -38.63 -16.29
CA VAL A 13 -48.64 -38.05 -16.51
C VAL A 13 -48.60 -37.24 -17.82
N MET A 14 -47.99 -36.04 -17.78
CA MET A 14 -47.25 -35.48 -18.93
C MET A 14 -45.94 -34.85 -18.44
N GLY A 15 -44.85 -35.09 -19.18
CA GLY A 15 -43.53 -34.59 -18.83
C GLY A 15 -43.33 -33.12 -19.23
N GLY A 16 -42.50 -32.42 -18.47
CA GLY A 16 -42.00 -31.09 -18.82
C GLY A 16 -40.58 -30.94 -18.27
N ASP A 17 -39.60 -30.82 -19.16
CA ASP A 17 -38.20 -30.66 -18.77
C ASP A 17 -37.99 -29.35 -18.00
N ALA A 18 -37.78 -29.48 -16.69
CA ALA A 18 -37.34 -28.39 -15.82
C ALA A 18 -35.90 -28.01 -16.19
N SER A 19 -35.77 -27.22 -17.26
CA SER A 19 -34.48 -26.91 -17.89
C SER A 19 -33.44 -26.46 -16.88
N LEU A 20 -32.26 -27.09 -16.96
CA LEU A 20 -31.09 -26.71 -16.17
C LEU A 20 -30.59 -25.33 -16.63
N GLY A 21 -31.24 -24.29 -16.10
CA GLY A 21 -30.95 -22.88 -16.33
C GLY A 21 -29.60 -22.46 -15.73
N GLY A 22 -28.52 -23.07 -16.22
CA GLY A 22 -27.14 -22.73 -15.93
C GLY A 22 -26.86 -21.30 -16.37
N ARG A 23 -27.10 -20.35 -15.46
CA ARG A 23 -27.03 -18.92 -15.71
C ARG A 23 -25.59 -18.52 -16.01
N GLN A 24 -25.20 -18.57 -17.28
CA GLN A 24 -23.89 -18.12 -17.75
C GLN A 24 -23.74 -16.62 -17.46
N GLN A 25 -23.11 -16.31 -16.32
CA GLN A 25 -22.73 -14.94 -15.99
C GLN A 25 -21.68 -14.49 -17.02
N ALA A 26 -22.01 -13.44 -17.76
CA ALA A 26 -21.10 -12.86 -18.75
C ALA A 26 -19.74 -12.52 -18.09
N PRO A 27 -18.60 -12.71 -18.77
CA PRO A 27 -17.27 -12.55 -18.15
C PRO A 27 -17.04 -11.15 -17.56
N HIS A 28 -17.71 -10.13 -18.10
CA HIS A 28 -17.70 -8.77 -17.56
C HIS A 28 -18.31 -8.65 -16.15
N SER A 29 -19.38 -9.38 -15.82
CA SER A 29 -19.94 -9.31 -14.46
C SER A 29 -19.07 -10.07 -13.46
N ALA A 30 -18.49 -11.20 -13.84
CA ALA A 30 -17.56 -11.95 -12.98
C ALA A 30 -16.30 -11.12 -12.63
N LEU A 31 -15.71 -10.42 -13.60
CA LEU A 31 -14.57 -9.51 -13.37
C LEU A 31 -14.97 -8.29 -12.53
N PHE A 32 -16.14 -7.70 -12.80
CA PHE A 32 -16.67 -6.57 -12.04
C PHE A 32 -16.91 -6.95 -10.57
N ASP A 33 -17.57 -8.08 -10.30
CA ASP A 33 -17.78 -8.58 -8.94
C ASP A 33 -16.45 -8.87 -8.23
N PHE A 34 -15.49 -9.49 -8.91
CA PHE A 34 -14.16 -9.78 -8.36
C PHE A 34 -13.41 -8.52 -7.91
N ILE A 35 -13.58 -7.38 -8.59
CA ILE A 35 -12.94 -6.10 -8.25
C ILE A 35 -13.78 -5.29 -7.25
N CYS A 36 -15.09 -5.21 -7.44
CA CYS A 36 -15.98 -4.36 -6.64
C CYS A 36 -16.33 -4.93 -5.26
N GLN A 37 -16.38 -6.26 -5.08
CA GLN A 37 -16.61 -6.86 -3.76
C GLN A 37 -15.47 -6.55 -2.75
N PRO A 38 -14.18 -6.66 -3.12
CA PRO A 38 -13.07 -6.12 -2.32
C PRO A 38 -13.26 -4.65 -1.91
N MET A 39 -13.57 -3.77 -2.86
CA MET A 39 -13.69 -2.32 -2.58
C MET A 39 -14.83 -2.01 -1.60
N LYS A 40 -15.98 -2.68 -1.71
CA LYS A 40 -17.07 -2.54 -0.74
C LYS A 40 -16.68 -2.95 0.69
N GLN A 41 -15.74 -3.88 0.86
CA GLN A 41 -15.21 -4.31 2.17
C GLN A 41 -14.13 -3.36 2.74
N LEU A 42 -13.57 -2.46 1.93
CA LEU A 42 -12.64 -1.42 2.39
C LEU A 42 -13.37 -0.22 3.01
N ALA A 43 -14.58 0.10 2.53
CA ALA A 43 -15.35 1.28 2.90
C ALA A 43 -15.64 1.34 4.42
N CYS A 44 -14.98 2.28 5.12
CA CYS A 44 -15.21 2.56 6.53
C CYS A 44 -14.63 3.91 6.95
N TRP A 45 -15.13 4.46 8.07
CA TRP A 45 -14.60 5.70 8.66
C TRP A 45 -13.11 5.62 9.06
N GLN A 46 -12.60 4.44 9.41
CA GLN A 46 -11.16 4.23 9.66
C GLN A 46 -10.34 4.52 8.39
N LEU A 47 -10.82 4.05 7.22
CA LEU A 47 -10.14 4.26 5.94
C LEU A 47 -10.25 5.71 5.49
N VAL A 48 -11.40 6.35 5.65
CA VAL A 48 -11.58 7.79 5.38
C VAL A 48 -10.58 8.61 6.22
N ALA A 49 -10.48 8.36 7.53
CA ALA A 49 -9.51 9.03 8.39
C ALA A 49 -8.05 8.73 7.98
N GLY A 50 -7.74 7.51 7.52
CA GLY A 50 -6.42 7.16 6.99
C GLY A 50 -6.07 7.90 5.70
N CYS A 51 -7.01 8.03 4.77
CA CYS A 51 -6.82 8.76 3.52
C CYS A 51 -6.71 10.27 3.76
N LEU A 52 -7.49 10.84 4.69
CA LEU A 52 -7.37 12.24 5.09
C LEU A 52 -6.02 12.54 5.77
N TRP A 53 -5.56 11.66 6.67
CA TRP A 53 -4.23 11.76 7.27
C TRP A 53 -3.12 11.72 6.21
N MET A 54 -3.17 10.74 5.31
CA MET A 54 -2.24 10.62 4.19
C MET A 54 -2.24 11.89 3.34
N ALA A 55 -3.41 12.35 2.89
CA ALA A 55 -3.54 13.51 2.01
C ALA A 55 -3.02 14.79 2.67
N ALA A 56 -3.35 15.03 3.95
CA ALA A 56 -2.85 16.18 4.69
C ALA A 56 -1.32 16.16 4.84
N CYS A 57 -0.73 15.02 5.25
CA CYS A 57 0.72 14.91 5.39
C CYS A 57 1.46 14.98 4.05
N ALA A 58 0.92 14.36 2.99
CA ALA A 58 1.46 14.46 1.64
C ALA A 58 1.40 15.90 1.11
N TYR A 59 0.31 16.63 1.37
CA TYR A 59 0.15 18.02 0.94
C TYR A 59 1.15 18.96 1.64
N VAL A 60 1.31 18.84 2.97
CA VAL A 60 2.35 19.56 3.72
C VAL A 60 3.75 19.22 3.20
N ASN A 61 4.00 17.95 2.87
CA ASN A 61 5.26 17.50 2.26
C ASN A 61 5.48 18.09 0.85
N CYS A 62 4.45 18.24 0.01
CA CYS A 62 4.57 18.92 -1.29
C CYS A 62 4.81 20.44 -1.15
N ILE A 63 4.14 21.10 -0.19
CA ILE A 63 4.41 22.51 0.15
C ILE A 63 5.87 22.69 0.61
N SER A 64 6.36 21.79 1.45
CA SER A 64 7.75 21.81 1.95
C SER A 64 8.78 21.73 0.82
N GLN A 65 8.51 20.91 -0.21
CA GLN A 65 9.36 20.80 -1.39
C GLN A 65 9.40 22.09 -2.20
N ILE A 66 8.25 22.74 -2.42
CA ILE A 66 8.19 24.02 -3.15
C ILE A 66 8.96 25.13 -2.42
N TYR A 67 8.87 25.17 -1.08
CA TYR A 67 9.67 26.12 -0.30
C TYR A 67 11.17 25.82 -0.41
N SER A 68 11.59 24.56 -0.38
CA SER A 68 13.00 24.19 -0.64
C SER A 68 13.44 24.58 -2.05
N ASP A 69 12.67 24.25 -3.09
CA ASP A 69 12.95 24.60 -4.49
C ASP A 69 13.07 26.12 -4.68
N LYS A 70 12.12 26.92 -4.15
CA LYS A 70 12.16 28.39 -4.26
C LYS A 70 13.35 28.99 -3.50
N PHE A 71 13.66 28.49 -2.29
CA PHE A 71 14.84 28.91 -1.52
C PHE A 71 16.17 28.48 -2.17
N HIS A 72 16.21 27.32 -2.85
CA HIS A 72 17.37 26.86 -3.61
C HIS A 72 17.64 27.78 -4.81
N ASN A 73 16.60 28.16 -5.55
CA ASN A 73 16.70 29.09 -6.68
C ASN A 73 17.18 30.48 -6.23
N GLU A 74 16.61 30.99 -5.12
CA GLU A 74 17.04 32.24 -4.49
C GLU A 74 18.50 32.18 -4.02
N TYR A 75 18.90 31.15 -3.26
CA TYR A 75 20.25 31.07 -2.67
C TYR A 75 21.36 30.95 -3.74
N TYR A 76 21.16 30.12 -4.76
CA TYR A 76 22.19 29.88 -5.77
C TYR A 76 22.16 30.91 -6.92
N HIS A 77 21.06 31.62 -7.16
CA HIS A 77 20.90 32.60 -8.26
C HIS A 77 21.32 32.03 -9.63
N GLY A 78 20.90 30.81 -9.95
CA GLY A 78 21.25 30.13 -11.22
C GLY A 78 22.70 29.68 -11.35
N ARG A 79 23.54 29.81 -10.31
CA ARG A 79 24.88 29.20 -10.27
C ARG A 79 24.76 27.70 -10.00
N THR A 80 25.58 26.89 -10.66
CA THR A 80 25.71 25.46 -10.34
C THR A 80 26.34 25.29 -8.95
N PRO A 81 25.70 24.59 -8.01
CA PRO A 81 26.29 24.33 -6.70
C PRO A 81 27.48 23.37 -6.80
N GLU A 82 28.46 23.52 -5.90
CA GLU A 82 29.49 22.50 -5.70
C GLU A 82 28.88 21.29 -4.97
N LEU A 83 29.21 20.08 -5.44
CA LEU A 83 28.65 18.83 -4.91
C LEU A 83 29.37 18.39 -3.65
N ILE A 84 28.60 17.93 -2.66
CA ILE A 84 29.16 17.32 -1.44
C ILE A 84 29.79 15.96 -1.83
N PRO A 85 31.02 15.64 -1.37
CA PRO A 85 31.66 14.37 -1.68
C PRO A 85 30.87 13.19 -1.07
N ASP A 86 30.43 12.27 -1.93
CA ASP A 86 29.57 11.13 -1.56
C ASP A 86 30.18 9.80 -2.01
N LEU A 87 30.29 8.86 -1.08
CA LEU A 87 30.94 7.56 -1.32
C LEU A 87 30.24 6.73 -2.41
N GLY A 88 28.91 6.77 -2.49
CA GLY A 88 28.17 6.08 -3.54
C GLY A 88 28.37 6.71 -4.91
N PHE A 89 28.56 8.02 -4.99
CA PHE A 89 28.90 8.72 -6.24
C PHE A 89 30.32 8.42 -6.75
N TYR A 90 31.24 8.01 -5.88
CA TYR A 90 32.56 7.49 -6.28
C TYR A 90 32.52 6.00 -6.67
N LEU A 91 31.63 5.20 -6.07
CA LEU A 91 31.55 3.75 -6.29
C LEU A 91 30.61 3.34 -7.45
N LEU A 92 29.61 4.16 -7.79
CA LEU A 92 28.58 3.83 -8.78
C LEU A 92 28.70 4.72 -10.04
N PRO A 93 28.67 4.12 -11.25
CA PRO A 93 28.60 4.88 -12.49
C PRO A 93 27.30 5.69 -12.56
N ARG A 94 27.33 6.87 -13.18
CA ARG A 94 26.12 7.66 -13.43
C ARG A 94 25.20 6.93 -14.40
N ILE A 95 23.93 6.81 -14.08
CA ILE A 95 22.88 6.30 -14.96
C ILE A 95 21.99 7.47 -15.39
N GLU A 96 22.02 7.80 -16.68
CA GLU A 96 21.36 8.99 -17.24
C GLU A 96 19.94 8.71 -17.76
N ILE A 97 19.26 7.72 -17.17
CA ILE A 97 17.89 7.34 -17.54
C ILE A 97 16.92 8.18 -16.68
N PRO A 98 16.20 9.15 -17.27
CA PRO A 98 15.26 9.99 -16.51
C PRO A 98 14.13 9.14 -15.94
N HIS A 99 13.63 9.54 -14.76
CA HIS A 99 12.53 8.89 -14.04
C HIS A 99 12.73 7.40 -13.69
N LEU A 100 13.93 6.84 -13.84
CA LEU A 100 14.20 5.43 -13.50
C LEU A 100 13.90 5.13 -12.02
N ALA A 101 14.22 6.05 -11.11
CA ALA A 101 13.87 5.97 -9.69
C ALA A 101 12.34 6.00 -9.47
N ASP A 102 11.61 6.84 -10.20
CA ASP A 102 10.14 6.93 -10.15
C ASP A 102 9.49 5.63 -10.63
N TYR A 103 9.91 5.11 -11.77
CA TYR A 103 9.40 3.84 -12.30
C TYR A 103 9.69 2.67 -11.36
N TRP A 104 10.88 2.63 -10.73
CA TRP A 104 11.24 1.60 -9.74
C TRP A 104 10.36 1.68 -8.48
N ASN A 105 10.10 2.91 -8.00
CA ASN A 105 9.19 3.18 -6.90
C ASN A 105 7.75 2.77 -7.23
N VAL A 106 7.23 3.13 -8.41
CA VAL A 106 5.89 2.76 -8.90
C VAL A 106 5.76 1.23 -9.00
N PHE A 107 6.74 0.54 -9.59
CA PHE A 107 6.77 -0.92 -9.69
C PHE A 107 6.63 -1.58 -8.29
N MET A 108 7.43 -1.14 -7.32
CA MET A 108 7.42 -1.71 -5.96
C MET A 108 6.13 -1.39 -5.18
N VAL A 109 5.58 -0.18 -5.33
CA VAL A 109 4.31 0.21 -4.69
C VAL A 109 3.13 -0.54 -5.31
N VAL A 110 2.99 -0.56 -6.64
CA VAL A 110 1.91 -1.27 -7.35
C VAL A 110 2.00 -2.76 -7.10
N GLY A 111 3.19 -3.35 -7.23
CA GLY A 111 3.47 -4.78 -7.00
C GLY A 111 3.22 -5.24 -5.56
N THR A 112 3.06 -4.33 -4.61
CA THR A 112 2.72 -4.65 -3.21
C THR A 112 1.27 -4.31 -2.89
N MET A 113 0.80 -3.11 -3.26
CA MET A 113 -0.54 -2.62 -2.92
C MET A 113 -1.64 -3.33 -3.71
N VAL A 114 -1.45 -3.62 -5.00
CA VAL A 114 -2.50 -4.29 -5.81
C VAL A 114 -2.76 -5.71 -5.30
N PRO A 115 -1.74 -6.57 -5.05
CA PRO A 115 -1.97 -7.86 -4.40
C PRO A 115 -2.62 -7.74 -3.01
N VAL A 116 -2.21 -6.75 -2.21
CA VAL A 116 -2.82 -6.51 -0.88
C VAL A 116 -4.30 -6.15 -0.98
N VAL A 117 -4.71 -5.29 -1.92
CA VAL A 117 -6.13 -4.93 -2.12
C VAL A 117 -6.95 -6.13 -2.62
N LEU A 118 -6.48 -6.83 -3.65
CA LEU A 118 -7.24 -7.88 -4.31
C LEU A 118 -7.34 -9.16 -3.48
N PHE A 119 -6.22 -9.65 -2.93
CA PHE A 119 -6.15 -10.99 -2.36
C PHE A 119 -5.99 -11.02 -0.83
N HIS A 120 -5.33 -10.06 -0.19
CA HIS A 120 -4.97 -10.23 1.22
C HIS A 120 -6.20 -10.24 2.16
N PRO A 121 -6.44 -11.29 2.97
CA PRO A 121 -7.69 -11.45 3.72
C PRO A 121 -7.82 -10.48 4.90
N LYS A 122 -6.75 -9.75 5.23
CA LYS A 122 -6.75 -8.64 6.21
C LYS A 122 -6.42 -7.30 5.55
N ARG A 123 -6.69 -7.15 4.23
CA ARG A 123 -6.41 -5.97 3.39
C ARG A 123 -6.61 -4.64 4.09
N ARG A 124 -7.80 -4.41 4.66
CA ARG A 124 -8.14 -3.18 5.40
C ARG A 124 -7.10 -2.84 6.47
N LYS A 125 -6.62 -3.81 7.26
CA LYS A 125 -5.59 -3.56 8.28
C LYS A 125 -4.22 -3.23 7.69
N VAL A 126 -3.80 -3.88 6.61
CA VAL A 126 -2.50 -3.57 5.98
C VAL A 126 -2.53 -2.17 5.37
N ILE A 127 -3.62 -1.81 4.69
CA ILE A 127 -3.81 -0.49 4.07
C ILE A 127 -3.86 0.61 5.12
N LEU A 128 -4.65 0.46 6.20
CA LEU A 128 -4.66 1.42 7.32
C LEU A 128 -3.26 1.64 7.91
N ARG A 129 -2.49 0.56 8.11
CA ARG A 129 -1.11 0.65 8.64
C ARG A 129 -0.16 1.35 7.67
N PHE A 130 -0.26 1.05 6.38
CA PHE A 130 0.47 1.78 5.34
C PHE A 130 0.13 3.27 5.36
N LEU A 131 -1.15 3.65 5.33
CA LEU A 131 -1.61 5.05 5.35
C LEU A 131 -1.10 5.80 6.59
N ALA A 132 -1.20 5.21 7.78
CA ALA A 132 -0.72 5.82 9.01
C ALA A 132 0.81 6.01 9.03
N ILE A 133 1.57 4.95 8.72
CA ILE A 133 3.04 4.98 8.73
C ILE A 133 3.55 5.94 7.64
N GLN A 134 3.11 5.78 6.39
CA GLN A 134 3.57 6.61 5.28
C GLN A 134 3.20 8.09 5.44
N GLY A 135 2.00 8.40 5.95
CA GLY A 135 1.64 9.78 6.30
C GLY A 135 2.57 10.37 7.36
N SER A 136 2.92 9.59 8.40
CA SER A 136 3.89 10.04 9.41
C SER A 136 5.32 10.19 8.89
N VAL A 137 5.71 9.40 7.87
CA VAL A 137 6.99 9.53 7.16
C VAL A 137 7.01 10.82 6.33
N PHE A 138 5.94 11.14 5.60
CA PHE A 138 5.83 12.41 4.89
C PHE A 138 5.87 13.61 5.85
N LEU A 139 5.17 13.56 7.00
CA LEU A 139 5.20 14.65 7.97
C LEU A 139 6.61 14.89 8.55
N LEU A 140 7.39 13.83 8.76
CA LEU A 140 8.79 13.94 9.18
C LEU A 140 9.68 14.47 8.04
N ARG A 141 9.43 14.06 6.79
CA ARG A 141 10.15 14.56 5.60
C ARG A 141 9.91 16.06 5.38
N SER A 142 8.69 16.55 5.60
CA SER A 142 8.37 17.99 5.60
C SER A 142 9.30 18.77 6.55
N ALA A 143 9.48 18.26 7.76
CA ALA A 143 10.29 18.90 8.79
C ALA A 143 11.80 18.85 8.47
N THR A 144 12.30 17.79 7.82
CA THR A 144 13.70 17.73 7.40
C THR A 144 13.97 18.63 6.19
N ILE A 145 13.12 18.59 5.15
CA ILE A 145 13.27 19.41 3.94
C ILE A 145 13.30 20.92 4.29
N ILE A 146 12.40 21.40 5.14
CA ILE A 146 12.38 22.82 5.56
C ILE A 146 13.63 23.19 6.39
N ALA A 147 14.21 22.23 7.12
CA ALA A 147 15.36 22.46 7.99
C ALA A 147 16.72 22.33 7.28
N THR A 148 16.80 21.79 6.05
CA THR A 148 18.07 21.52 5.37
C THR A 148 18.04 21.83 3.88
N LEU A 149 18.83 22.81 3.45
CA LEU A 149 19.16 23.01 2.04
C LEU A 149 20.40 22.17 1.69
N LEU A 150 20.26 21.23 0.74
CA LEU A 150 21.38 20.47 0.17
C LEU A 150 21.60 20.89 -1.31
N PRO A 151 22.85 20.86 -1.82
CA PRO A 151 23.13 21.11 -3.23
C PRO A 151 22.66 19.93 -4.10
N GLN A 152 22.04 20.22 -5.23
CA GLN A 152 21.35 19.23 -6.06
C GLN A 152 22.32 18.27 -6.79
N PRO A 153 22.21 16.94 -6.62
CA PRO A 153 23.20 15.99 -7.15
C PRO A 153 23.05 15.60 -8.63
N ASP A 154 21.86 15.69 -9.23
CA ASP A 154 21.65 15.47 -10.66
C ASP A 154 21.61 16.81 -11.44
N PRO A 155 22.50 17.04 -12.42
CA PRO A 155 22.51 18.28 -13.21
C PRO A 155 21.41 18.35 -14.30
N LEU A 156 20.57 17.33 -14.47
CA LEU A 156 19.47 17.34 -15.47
C LEU A 156 18.13 17.81 -14.88
N CYS A 157 17.91 17.71 -13.56
CA CYS A 157 16.74 18.30 -12.92
C CYS A 157 16.85 19.83 -12.92
N VAL A 158 15.91 20.53 -13.55
CA VAL A 158 15.89 22.00 -13.62
C VAL A 158 14.63 22.51 -12.94
N ASN A 159 14.80 23.34 -11.92
CA ASN A 159 13.68 23.95 -11.20
C ASN A 159 12.95 24.99 -12.07
N VAL A 160 11.79 24.62 -12.60
CA VAL A 160 10.92 25.52 -13.39
C VAL A 160 9.86 26.19 -12.49
N SER A 161 10.31 26.83 -11.42
CA SER A 161 9.47 27.61 -10.51
C SER A 161 8.91 28.85 -11.20
N SER A 162 7.59 29.04 -11.17
CA SER A 162 6.97 30.31 -11.57
C SER A 162 6.92 31.24 -10.35
N PRO A 163 7.44 32.47 -10.43
CA PRO A 163 7.47 33.38 -9.28
C PRO A 163 6.06 33.75 -8.80
N ASP A 164 5.12 33.96 -9.73
CA ASP A 164 3.78 34.48 -9.46
C ASP A 164 2.72 33.41 -9.18
N GLU A 165 3.06 32.11 -9.23
CA GLU A 165 2.07 31.04 -9.01
C GLU A 165 1.88 30.71 -7.52
N ASN A 166 0.62 30.60 -7.10
CA ASN A 166 0.22 30.25 -5.73
C ASN A 166 0.78 28.88 -5.31
N VAL A 167 1.63 28.85 -4.28
CA VAL A 167 2.24 27.63 -3.69
C VAL A 167 1.21 26.53 -3.40
N PHE A 168 0.01 26.90 -2.95
CA PHE A 168 -1.09 25.96 -2.68
C PHE A 168 -1.59 25.22 -3.93
N ILE A 169 -1.49 25.84 -5.12
CA ILE A 169 -1.86 25.26 -6.42
C ILE A 169 -0.68 24.47 -6.99
N GLU A 170 0.56 24.99 -6.88
CA GLU A 170 1.77 24.24 -7.23
C GLU A 170 1.85 22.90 -6.48
N ALA A 171 1.47 22.89 -5.18
CA ALA A 171 1.45 21.68 -4.38
C ALA A 171 0.44 20.63 -4.90
N VAL A 172 -0.71 21.06 -5.44
CA VAL A 172 -1.66 20.17 -6.11
C VAL A 172 -1.08 19.65 -7.43
N LYS A 173 -0.35 20.48 -8.20
CA LYS A 173 0.32 20.03 -9.43
C LYS A 173 1.38 18.96 -9.16
N ILE A 174 2.13 19.06 -8.06
CA ILE A 174 3.09 18.01 -7.63
C ILE A 174 2.35 16.71 -7.29
N VAL A 175 1.25 16.78 -6.51
CA VAL A 175 0.42 15.59 -6.18
C VAL A 175 -0.16 14.92 -7.43
N LEU A 176 -0.41 15.69 -8.50
CA LEU A 176 -0.87 15.19 -9.81
C LEU A 176 0.28 14.78 -10.77
N GLY A 177 1.55 14.89 -10.36
CA GLY A 177 2.71 14.59 -11.21
C GLY A 177 2.96 15.60 -12.35
N ALA A 178 2.32 16.77 -12.31
CA ALA A 178 2.44 17.83 -13.31
C ALA A 178 3.53 18.87 -13.01
N ARG A 179 4.30 18.68 -11.93
CA ARG A 179 5.51 19.44 -11.58
C ARG A 179 6.54 18.46 -10.99
N ILE A 180 7.80 18.69 -11.30
CA ILE A 180 8.96 18.00 -10.72
C ILE A 180 9.63 18.99 -9.75
N THR A 181 10.08 18.49 -8.61
CA THR A 181 10.84 19.19 -7.59
C THR A 181 12.28 18.65 -7.58
N CYS A 182 13.27 19.46 -7.20
CA CYS A 182 14.67 19.02 -7.21
C CYS A 182 15.39 19.24 -5.86
N GLY A 183 14.85 20.08 -4.97
CA GLY A 183 15.37 20.37 -3.63
C GLY A 183 14.85 19.46 -2.51
N ASP A 184 14.22 18.31 -2.81
CA ASP A 184 13.55 17.44 -1.82
C ASP A 184 14.46 16.39 -1.16
N LEU A 185 15.77 16.70 -1.06
CA LEU A 185 16.84 15.72 -0.91
C LEU A 185 16.79 14.94 0.42
N LEU A 186 16.80 15.62 1.57
CA LEU A 186 16.86 14.97 2.88
C LEU A 186 15.46 14.71 3.46
N PHE A 187 15.02 13.47 3.72
CA PHE A 187 15.59 12.16 3.34
C PHE A 187 14.82 11.59 2.13
N SER A 188 15.36 10.56 1.48
CA SER A 188 14.78 10.03 0.24
C SER A 188 13.37 9.41 0.42
N GLY A 189 12.37 10.02 -0.23
CA GLY A 189 10.99 9.55 -0.22
C GLY A 189 10.80 8.21 -0.94
N HIS A 190 11.49 8.02 -2.07
CA HIS A 190 11.48 6.77 -2.84
C HIS A 190 12.11 5.64 -2.02
N THR A 191 13.26 5.88 -1.41
CA THR A 191 13.90 4.91 -0.50
C THR A 191 12.99 4.51 0.65
N ALA A 192 12.28 5.50 1.23
CA ALA A 192 11.31 5.26 2.29
C ALA A 192 10.16 4.33 1.82
N ASN A 193 9.59 4.58 0.63
CA ASN A 193 8.57 3.73 0.03
C ASN A 193 9.08 2.30 -0.22
N LEU A 194 10.27 2.16 -0.84
CA LEU A 194 10.89 0.86 -1.15
C LEU A 194 11.09 0.01 0.12
N THR A 195 11.64 0.65 1.17
CA THR A 195 11.81 0.03 2.49
C THR A 195 10.47 -0.43 3.06
N LEU A 196 9.44 0.41 2.98
CA LEU A 196 8.09 0.11 3.50
C LEU A 196 7.42 -1.03 2.74
N MET A 197 7.61 -1.14 1.43
CA MET A 197 7.08 -2.26 0.63
C MET A 197 7.73 -3.59 1.01
N ALA A 198 9.05 -3.63 1.19
CA ALA A 198 9.77 -4.83 1.64
C ALA A 198 9.38 -5.26 3.06
N LEU A 199 9.16 -4.30 3.98
CA LEU A 199 8.63 -4.54 5.32
C LEU A 199 7.19 -5.09 5.30
N ILE A 200 6.33 -4.60 4.40
CA ILE A 200 4.97 -5.11 4.21
C ILE A 200 4.97 -6.57 3.76
N TRP A 201 5.80 -6.97 2.80
CA TRP A 201 5.93 -8.39 2.44
C TRP A 201 6.52 -9.24 3.57
N SER A 202 7.46 -8.70 4.35
CA SER A 202 8.09 -9.41 5.47
C SER A 202 7.12 -9.74 6.61
N GLU A 203 6.25 -8.80 7.00
CA GLU A 203 5.28 -8.97 8.10
C GLU A 203 3.92 -9.53 7.63
N TYR A 204 3.50 -9.27 6.39
CA TYR A 204 2.15 -9.62 5.91
C TYR A 204 2.11 -10.65 4.76
N GLY A 205 3.25 -11.00 4.14
CA GLY A 205 3.32 -11.97 3.04
C GLY A 205 2.72 -13.33 3.39
N TYR A 206 2.94 -13.83 4.61
CA TYR A 206 2.35 -15.09 5.05
C TYR A 206 0.81 -15.04 5.17
N GLY A 207 0.20 -13.85 5.25
CA GLY A 207 -1.24 -13.67 5.41
C GLY A 207 -2.05 -14.08 4.19
N PHE A 208 -1.45 -14.05 2.99
CA PHE A 208 -2.05 -14.51 1.74
C PHE A 208 -2.37 -16.02 1.75
N LEU A 209 -1.65 -16.82 2.55
CA LEU A 209 -1.87 -18.27 2.67
C LEU A 209 -3.23 -18.63 3.30
N ALA A 210 -3.89 -17.70 3.98
CA ALA A 210 -5.23 -17.92 4.54
C ALA A 210 -6.36 -17.78 3.49
N VAL A 211 -6.08 -17.26 2.29
CA VAL A 211 -7.06 -17.16 1.20
C VAL A 211 -7.40 -18.55 0.67
N ASP A 212 -6.37 -19.34 0.36
CA ASP A 212 -6.47 -20.68 -0.23
C ASP A 212 -7.28 -21.67 0.65
N ALA A 213 -7.26 -21.46 1.97
CA ALA A 213 -8.11 -22.20 2.92
C ALA A 213 -9.58 -21.78 2.86
N THR A 214 -9.87 -20.49 2.66
CA THR A 214 -11.24 -19.95 2.66
C THR A 214 -11.94 -20.24 1.33
N THR A 215 -11.28 -20.03 0.19
CA THR A 215 -11.86 -20.25 -1.14
C THR A 215 -12.24 -21.71 -1.36
N ARG A 216 -11.39 -22.66 -0.95
CA ARG A 216 -11.70 -24.10 -1.01
C ARG A 216 -12.78 -24.53 -0.01
N GLY A 217 -12.96 -23.78 1.08
CA GLY A 217 -14.03 -24.01 2.06
C GLY A 217 -15.42 -23.86 1.45
N TYR A 218 -15.62 -22.86 0.59
CA TYR A 218 -16.87 -22.70 -0.16
C TYR A 218 -17.13 -23.85 -1.13
N SER A 219 -16.11 -24.34 -1.84
CA SER A 219 -16.23 -25.52 -2.71
C SER A 219 -16.57 -26.82 -1.96
N ALA A 220 -16.17 -26.93 -0.69
CA ALA A 220 -16.42 -28.12 0.13
C ALA A 220 -17.82 -28.15 0.78
N LEU A 221 -18.48 -27.00 0.95
CA LEU A 221 -19.75 -26.90 1.69
C LEU A 221 -20.98 -27.45 0.96
N GLY A 222 -20.85 -27.90 -0.29
CA GLY A 222 -21.86 -28.74 -0.95
C GLY A 222 -21.89 -30.20 -0.43
N GLY A 223 -20.82 -30.65 0.25
CA GLY A 223 -20.70 -32.03 0.76
C GLY A 223 -21.30 -32.21 2.16
N ARG A 224 -22.58 -32.61 2.23
CA ARG A 224 -23.29 -32.83 3.50
C ARG A 224 -22.85 -34.12 4.20
N ASN A 225 -21.74 -34.09 4.96
CA ASN A 225 -21.48 -35.11 5.98
C ASN A 225 -20.65 -34.61 7.18
N ARG A 226 -21.01 -35.05 8.39
CA ARG A 226 -20.56 -34.45 9.67
C ARG A 226 -19.51 -35.32 10.38
N GLY A 227 -18.33 -35.46 9.78
CA GLY A 227 -17.21 -36.23 10.32
C GLY A 227 -16.07 -35.36 10.87
N GLN A 228 -15.36 -35.84 11.89
CA GLN A 228 -14.16 -35.19 12.43
C GLN A 228 -13.01 -35.24 11.42
N ILE A 229 -12.57 -34.09 10.91
CA ILE A 229 -11.29 -33.98 10.19
C ILE A 229 -10.53 -32.79 10.78
N GLY A 230 -9.41 -33.06 11.44
CA GLY A 230 -8.47 -32.02 11.86
C GLY A 230 -7.90 -31.33 10.62
N GLY A 231 -8.23 -30.04 10.43
CA GLY A 231 -7.92 -29.24 9.25
C GLY A 231 -6.42 -28.97 9.06
N ARG A 232 -5.66 -30.00 8.69
CA ARG A 232 -4.21 -29.93 8.41
C ARG A 232 -4.00 -29.04 7.17
N HIS A 233 -3.54 -27.81 7.38
CA HIS A 233 -3.30 -26.82 6.33
C HIS A 233 -2.59 -27.45 5.11
N ARG A 234 -3.31 -27.51 3.98
CA ARG A 234 -2.83 -28.15 2.73
C ARG A 234 -2.78 -27.20 1.54
N GLY A 235 -2.50 -25.92 1.82
CA GLY A 235 -1.72 -25.13 0.86
C GLY A 235 -0.35 -25.78 0.74
N GLY A 236 0.13 -26.01 -0.48
CA GLY A 236 1.32 -26.85 -0.71
C GLY A 236 2.58 -26.28 -0.01
N PRO A 237 3.57 -27.13 0.34
CA PRO A 237 4.81 -26.67 0.97
C PRO A 237 5.53 -25.62 0.12
N VAL A 238 5.43 -25.73 -1.20
CA VAL A 238 5.87 -24.72 -2.18
C VAL A 238 5.21 -23.36 -1.95
N LEU A 239 3.87 -23.31 -1.83
CA LEU A 239 3.13 -22.06 -1.62
C LEU A 239 3.52 -21.39 -0.29
N HIS A 240 3.63 -22.18 0.78
CA HIS A 240 4.10 -21.70 2.09
C HIS A 240 5.54 -21.17 2.01
N PHE A 241 6.44 -21.85 1.29
CA PHE A 241 7.81 -21.36 1.03
C PHE A 241 7.81 -20.04 0.24
N VAL A 242 7.00 -19.94 -0.81
CA VAL A 242 6.91 -18.74 -1.66
C VAL A 242 6.50 -17.51 -0.83
N PHE A 243 5.36 -17.58 -0.12
CA PHE A 243 4.83 -16.42 0.61
C PHE A 243 5.56 -16.12 1.94
N ARG A 244 6.29 -17.08 2.51
CA ARG A 244 7.02 -16.89 3.79
C ARG A 244 8.52 -16.64 3.64
N ARG A 245 9.13 -17.01 2.52
CA ARG A 245 10.58 -16.89 2.28
C ARG A 245 10.90 -16.19 0.96
N LEU A 246 10.37 -16.67 -0.16
CA LEU A 246 10.79 -16.20 -1.48
C LEU A 246 10.33 -14.75 -1.77
N LEU A 247 9.05 -14.44 -1.60
CA LEU A 247 8.54 -13.09 -1.89
C LEU A 247 9.16 -12.01 -0.98
N PRO A 248 9.29 -12.20 0.35
CA PRO A 248 10.04 -11.26 1.18
C PRO A 248 11.50 -11.08 0.73
N LEU A 249 12.19 -12.15 0.36
CA LEU A 249 13.58 -12.09 -0.11
C LEU A 249 13.70 -11.32 -1.44
N LEU A 250 12.80 -11.59 -2.39
CA LEU A 250 12.76 -10.89 -3.68
C LEU A 250 12.45 -9.39 -3.51
N TRP A 251 11.53 -9.03 -2.61
CA TRP A 251 11.23 -7.62 -2.35
C TRP A 251 12.35 -6.89 -1.58
N TRP A 252 13.09 -7.56 -0.69
CA TRP A 252 14.31 -6.98 -0.12
C TRP A 252 15.41 -6.81 -1.18
N ALA A 253 15.60 -7.78 -2.07
CA ALA A 253 16.55 -7.65 -3.17
C ALA A 253 16.18 -6.50 -4.11
N ALA A 254 14.90 -6.36 -4.47
CA ALA A 254 14.39 -5.27 -5.31
C ALA A 254 14.42 -3.89 -4.61
N ALA A 255 14.26 -3.85 -3.27
CA ALA A 255 14.49 -2.61 -2.52
C ALA A 255 15.97 -2.23 -2.51
N ILE A 256 16.87 -3.19 -2.26
CA ILE A 256 18.33 -2.99 -2.26
C ILE A 256 18.84 -2.52 -3.64
N SER A 257 18.41 -3.14 -4.74
CA SER A 257 18.76 -2.66 -6.08
C SER A 257 18.15 -1.28 -6.37
N GLY A 258 16.95 -0.99 -5.84
CA GLY A 258 16.34 0.33 -5.91
C GLY A 258 17.14 1.42 -5.19
N TYR A 259 17.77 1.10 -4.05
CA TYR A 259 18.68 2.02 -3.36
C TYR A 259 19.92 2.35 -4.23
N PHE A 260 20.51 1.32 -4.87
CA PHE A 260 21.61 1.53 -5.81
C PHE A 260 21.19 2.33 -7.04
N VAL A 261 19.99 2.10 -7.59
CA VAL A 261 19.42 2.91 -8.69
C VAL A 261 19.32 4.38 -8.29
N ILE A 262 18.74 4.71 -7.14
CA ILE A 262 18.55 6.08 -6.66
C ILE A 262 19.88 6.87 -6.55
N VAL A 263 20.94 6.21 -6.06
CA VAL A 263 22.27 6.83 -5.96
C VAL A 263 22.97 6.89 -7.32
N ALA A 264 22.85 5.85 -8.15
CA ALA A 264 23.47 5.81 -9.48
C ALA A 264 22.86 6.81 -10.46
N THR A 265 21.55 7.08 -10.39
CA THR A 265 20.89 8.16 -11.15
C THR A 265 21.13 9.55 -10.55
N ARG A 266 21.94 9.66 -9.48
CA ARG A 266 22.20 10.91 -8.75
C ARG A 266 20.93 11.61 -8.25
N PHE A 267 19.87 10.84 -7.98
CA PHE A 267 18.57 11.37 -7.55
C PHE A 267 18.56 11.75 -6.07
N HIS A 268 19.40 11.09 -5.26
CA HIS A 268 19.70 11.46 -3.87
C HIS A 268 21.16 11.16 -3.53
N TYR A 269 21.66 11.73 -2.43
CA TYR A 269 22.92 11.33 -1.83
C TYR A 269 22.77 9.98 -1.11
N THR A 270 23.89 9.26 -0.93
CA THR A 270 23.93 8.00 -0.18
C THR A 270 23.48 8.21 1.28
N VAL A 271 23.76 9.38 1.87
CA VAL A 271 23.30 9.72 3.22
C VAL A 271 21.77 9.81 3.30
N ASP A 272 21.09 10.41 2.32
CA ASP A 272 19.62 10.53 2.30
C ASP A 272 18.94 9.15 2.25
N VAL A 273 19.54 8.22 1.51
CA VAL A 273 19.11 6.83 1.36
C VAL A 273 19.30 6.07 2.68
N LEU A 274 20.48 6.15 3.29
CA LEU A 274 20.75 5.49 4.58
C LEU A 274 19.85 6.03 5.72
N VAL A 275 19.66 7.35 5.78
CA VAL A 275 18.76 8.01 6.74
C VAL A 275 17.31 7.57 6.52
N ALA A 276 16.84 7.50 5.27
CA ALA A 276 15.49 7.01 4.95
C ALA A 276 15.24 5.57 5.41
N ILE A 277 16.19 4.66 5.16
CA ILE A 277 16.11 3.25 5.61
C ILE A 277 16.00 3.16 7.14
N ILE A 278 16.82 3.93 7.86
CA ILE A 278 16.80 3.99 9.33
C ILE A 278 15.46 4.53 9.82
N ILE A 279 15.03 5.69 9.31
CA ILE A 279 13.77 6.36 9.71
C ILE A 279 12.57 5.43 9.49
N VAL A 280 12.40 4.85 8.30
CA VAL A 280 11.25 3.98 8.02
C VAL A 280 11.29 2.71 8.86
N THR A 281 12.46 2.09 9.04
CA THR A 281 12.59 0.88 9.87
C THR A 281 12.26 1.18 11.33
N LYS A 282 12.68 2.33 11.87
CA LYS A 282 12.33 2.77 13.22
C LYS A 282 10.84 3.14 13.34
N GLN A 283 10.27 3.87 12.38
CA GLN A 283 8.85 4.26 12.39
C GLN A 283 7.92 3.05 12.27
N TRP A 284 8.29 2.09 11.42
CA TRP A 284 7.64 0.78 11.34
C TRP A 284 7.71 0.02 12.67
N GLY A 285 8.91 -0.11 13.25
CA GLY A 285 9.12 -0.78 14.53
C GLY A 285 8.34 -0.12 15.67
N LEU A 286 8.31 1.20 15.72
CA LEU A 286 7.58 2.02 16.69
C LEU A 286 6.06 1.81 16.56
N TYR A 287 5.50 1.89 15.35
CA TYR A 287 4.09 1.59 15.10
C TYR A 287 3.75 0.15 15.54
N HIS A 288 4.58 -0.82 15.17
CA HIS A 288 4.36 -2.22 15.54
C HIS A 288 4.53 -2.48 17.05
N MET A 289 5.38 -1.73 17.76
CA MET A 289 5.46 -1.74 19.22
C MET A 289 4.18 -1.20 19.86
N TYR A 290 3.67 -0.06 19.39
CA TYR A 290 2.43 0.53 19.91
C TYR A 290 1.24 -0.44 19.79
N ILE A 291 1.03 -1.06 18.62
CA ILE A 291 -0.10 -1.97 18.41
C ILE A 291 0.07 -3.32 19.12
N ARG A 292 1.31 -3.78 19.36
CA ARG A 292 1.62 -5.03 20.09
C ARG A 292 1.60 -4.86 21.62
N THR A 293 1.51 -3.64 22.15
CA THR A 293 1.56 -3.38 23.60
C THR A 293 0.20 -2.93 24.18
N PRO A 294 -0.58 -3.82 24.83
CA PRO A 294 -1.93 -3.49 25.31
C PRO A 294 -2.00 -2.43 26.42
N ARG A 295 -0.87 -2.12 27.09
CA ARG A 295 -0.78 -1.02 28.06
C ARG A 295 -0.76 0.36 27.36
N ILE A 296 -0.21 0.47 26.16
CA ILE A 296 -0.09 1.75 25.43
C ILE A 296 -1.31 1.97 24.52
N MET A 297 -1.84 0.91 23.89
CA MET A 297 -3.19 0.91 23.29
C MET A 297 -4.29 1.20 24.34
N ARG A 298 -3.97 0.97 25.62
CA ARG A 298 -4.51 1.62 26.83
C ARG A 298 -4.87 3.10 26.65
N ARG A 299 -3.85 3.91 26.35
CA ARG A 299 -3.85 5.39 26.47
C ARG A 299 -4.17 6.09 25.15
N LEU A 300 -3.76 5.52 24.02
CA LEU A 300 -3.97 6.11 22.69
C LEU A 300 -5.37 5.78 22.14
N GLY A 301 -6.38 6.56 22.56
CA GLY A 301 -7.79 6.35 22.18
C GLY A 301 -8.02 6.31 20.65
N PHE A 302 -7.44 7.26 19.90
CA PHE A 302 -7.51 7.29 18.44
C PHE A 302 -6.88 6.05 17.80
N LEU A 303 -5.64 5.69 18.19
CA LEU A 303 -4.95 4.52 17.63
C LEU A 303 -5.70 3.21 17.93
N ARG A 304 -6.33 3.11 19.12
CA ARG A 304 -7.19 1.99 19.46
C ARG A 304 -8.40 1.89 18.53
N TRP A 305 -9.10 3.01 18.30
CA TRP A 305 -10.22 3.08 17.34
C TRP A 305 -9.76 2.72 15.92
N TYR A 306 -8.61 3.22 15.49
CA TYR A 306 -8.03 2.99 14.17
C TYR A 306 -7.65 1.51 13.93
N GLU A 307 -7.11 0.85 14.95
CA GLU A 307 -6.82 -0.60 14.94
C GLU A 307 -8.01 -1.49 15.37
N GLN A 308 -9.17 -0.94 15.73
CA GLN A 308 -10.31 -1.74 16.16
C GLN A 308 -10.83 -2.63 15.02
N LYS A 309 -11.23 -3.87 15.33
CA LYS A 309 -12.09 -4.63 14.43
C LYS A 309 -13.46 -3.96 14.41
N GLN A 310 -13.87 -3.40 13.27
CA GLN A 310 -15.29 -3.23 13.01
C GLN A 310 -15.89 -4.61 12.76
N ASP A 311 -16.63 -5.10 13.74
CA ASP A 311 -17.45 -6.30 13.61
C ASP A 311 -18.72 -5.93 12.85
N LEU A 312 -18.88 -6.51 11.65
CA LEU A 312 -19.86 -6.09 10.63
C LEU A 312 -21.32 -6.13 11.10
N ALA A 313 -21.63 -6.89 12.15
CA ALA A 313 -22.94 -6.91 12.80
C ALA A 313 -23.41 -5.53 13.30
N SER A 314 -22.49 -4.65 13.70
CA SER A 314 -22.81 -3.32 14.22
C SER A 314 -23.13 -2.26 13.15
N ALA A 315 -22.96 -2.58 11.86
CA ALA A 315 -23.30 -1.71 10.74
C ALA A 315 -24.66 -2.02 10.10
N SER A 316 -25.38 -3.06 10.57
CA SER A 316 -26.72 -3.44 10.11
C SER A 316 -27.81 -3.12 11.16
N ALA A 317 -27.48 -2.30 12.16
CA ALA A 317 -28.31 -1.99 13.32
C ALA A 317 -28.38 -0.48 13.61
N LYS A 318 -28.16 0.34 12.57
CA LYS A 318 -28.30 1.80 12.51
C LYS A 318 -28.65 2.20 11.09
#